data_AF-A0A6M2D579-F1
#
_entry.id   AF-A0A6M2D579-F1
#
_cell.length_a   1.000
_cell.length_b   1.000
_cell.length_c   1.000
_cell.angle_alpha   90.00
_cell.angle_beta   90.00
_cell.angle_gamma   90.00
#
_symmetry.space_group_name_H-M   'P 1'
#
loop_
_entity.id
_entity.type
_entity.pdbx_description
1 polymer ?
#
loop_
_entity_poly.entity_id
_entity_poly.type
_entity_poly.pdbx_seq_one_letter_code
_entity_poly.pdbx_strand_id
1 'polypeptide(L)'
;MCEKLLWGQATIRDELSEMKTRLNDTERVLRDYGSKIQSINKILQELNLKAPAVTSLETSTASPQTMMAWQNSKLVDLEDRSRRSNLVVHGIAESACEEEESLKTKVISNVFKKKLGVECKSIARIHRLGREEGQRPVIAYF
;
A
#
# COMPACT_ATOMS: atom_id res chain seq x y z
N MET A 1 -41.63 -10.74 -78.80
CA MET A 1 -40.14 -10.62 -78.69
C MET A 1 -39.76 -9.33 -77.95
N CYS A 2 -40.33 -8.18 -78.31
CA CYS A 2 -40.07 -6.90 -77.64
C CYS A 2 -40.48 -6.84 -76.15
N GLU A 3 -41.59 -7.46 -75.73
CA GLU A 3 -42.02 -7.45 -74.31
C GLU A 3 -41.03 -8.17 -73.38
N LYS A 4 -40.48 -9.30 -73.81
CA LYS A 4 -39.48 -10.05 -73.01
C LYS A 4 -38.18 -9.26 -72.84
N LEU A 5 -37.79 -8.51 -73.86
CA LEU A 5 -36.64 -7.58 -73.80
C LEU A 5 -36.92 -6.42 -72.85
N LEU A 6 -38.12 -5.83 -72.90
CA LEU A 6 -38.52 -4.76 -72.00
C LEU A 6 -38.53 -5.20 -70.54
N TRP A 7 -39.06 -6.40 -70.28
CA TRP A 7 -39.09 -7.00 -68.95
C TRP A 7 -37.68 -7.26 -68.41
N GLY A 8 -36.79 -7.86 -69.22
CA GLY A 8 -35.39 -8.07 -68.84
C GLY A 8 -34.65 -6.76 -68.54
N GLN A 9 -34.90 -5.70 -69.30
CA GLN A 9 -34.34 -4.37 -69.03
C GLN A 9 -34.87 -3.75 -67.73
N ALA A 10 -36.12 -4.00 -67.36
CA ALA A 10 -36.69 -3.56 -66.09
C ALA A 10 -36.02 -4.29 -64.91
N THR A 11 -35.89 -5.61 -64.99
CA THR A 11 -35.21 -6.42 -63.95
C THR A 11 -33.76 -6.00 -63.74
N ILE A 12 -33.00 -5.80 -64.83
CA ILE A 12 -31.60 -5.33 -64.74
C ILE A 12 -31.52 -3.95 -64.08
N ARG A 13 -32.47 -3.05 -64.38
CA ARG A 13 -32.51 -1.73 -63.76
C ARG A 13 -32.75 -1.82 -62.25
N ASP A 14 -33.65 -2.70 -61.83
CA ASP A 14 -33.97 -2.89 -60.42
C ASP A 14 -32.77 -3.47 -59.67
N GLU A 15 -32.11 -4.50 -60.22
CA GLU A 15 -30.86 -5.06 -59.67
C GLU A 15 -29.73 -4.03 -59.59
N LEU A 16 -29.58 -3.18 -60.62
CA LEU A 16 -28.61 -2.08 -60.60
C LEU A 16 -28.93 -1.03 -59.52
N SER A 17 -30.23 -0.77 -59.30
CA SER A 17 -30.66 0.15 -58.25
C SER A 17 -30.36 -0.39 -56.85
N GLU A 18 -30.59 -1.68 -56.62
CA GLU A 18 -30.27 -2.37 -55.38
C GLU A 18 -28.76 -2.46 -55.15
N MET A 19 -27.99 -2.76 -56.19
CA MET A 19 -26.53 -2.77 -56.10
C MET A 19 -25.99 -1.38 -55.72
N LYS A 20 -26.58 -0.32 -56.28
CA LYS A 20 -26.22 1.06 -55.95
C LYS A 20 -26.55 1.42 -54.51
N THR A 21 -27.70 1.01 -53.98
CA THR A 21 -28.04 1.26 -52.57
C THR A 21 -27.08 0.53 -51.64
N ARG A 22 -26.79 -0.75 -51.92
CA ARG A 22 -25.81 -1.54 -51.16
C ARG A 22 -24.41 -0.93 -51.19
N LEU A 23 -23.97 -0.40 -52.33
CA LEU A 23 -22.67 0.26 -52.47
C LEU A 23 -22.61 1.55 -51.65
N ASN A 24 -23.68 2.34 -51.64
CA ASN A 24 -23.74 3.53 -50.79
C ASN A 24 -23.71 3.18 -49.29
N ASP A 25 -24.38 2.10 -48.90
CA ASP A 25 -24.36 1.61 -47.51
C ASP A 25 -22.97 1.09 -47.10
N THR A 26 -22.28 0.35 -47.98
CA THR A 26 -20.91 -0.11 -47.70
C THR A 26 -19.94 1.08 -47.60
N GLU A 27 -20.04 2.08 -48.47
CA GLU A 27 -19.25 3.31 -48.39
C GLU A 27 -19.52 4.09 -47.09
N ARG A 28 -20.77 4.13 -46.61
CA ARG A 28 -21.11 4.72 -45.31
C ARG A 28 -20.40 3.97 -44.18
N VAL A 29 -20.54 2.64 -44.14
CA VAL A 29 -19.91 1.80 -43.12
C VAL A 29 -18.39 1.91 -43.14
N LEU A 30 -17.77 1.98 -44.32
CA LEU A 30 -16.32 2.18 -44.46
C LEU A 30 -15.86 3.54 -43.92
N ARG A 31 -16.62 4.62 -44.15
CA ARG A 31 -16.33 5.93 -43.54
C ARG A 31 -16.44 5.89 -42.02
N ASP A 32 -17.46 5.22 -41.49
CA ASP A 32 -17.64 5.06 -40.05
C ASP A 32 -16.50 4.26 -39.42
N TYR A 33 -16.02 3.22 -40.09
CA TYR A 33 -14.83 2.49 -39.63
C TYR A 33 -13.56 3.34 -39.73
N GLY A 34 -13.41 4.14 -40.78
CA GLY A 34 -12.28 5.07 -40.93
C GLY A 34 -12.19 6.06 -39.76
N SER A 35 -13.32 6.65 -39.35
CA SER A 35 -13.36 7.59 -38.23
C SER A 35 -13.07 6.91 -36.87
N LYS A 36 -13.57 5.68 -36.67
CA LYS A 36 -13.25 4.87 -35.50
C LYS A 36 -11.76 4.53 -35.42
N ILE A 37 -11.13 4.15 -36.53
CA ILE A 37 -9.70 3.84 -36.58
C ILE A 37 -8.87 5.08 -36.23
N GLN A 38 -9.23 6.25 -36.75
CA GLN A 38 -8.55 7.50 -36.38
C GLN A 38 -8.67 7.81 -34.89
N SER A 39 -9.84 7.58 -34.31
CA SER A 39 -10.09 7.77 -32.87
C SER A 39 -9.25 6.82 -32.02
N ILE A 40 -9.18 5.54 -32.41
CA ILE A 40 -8.35 4.53 -31.74
C ILE A 40 -6.88 4.91 -31.80
N ASN A 41 -6.38 5.32 -32.97
CA ASN A 41 -4.99 5.73 -33.13
C ASN A 41 -4.64 6.93 -32.24
N LYS A 42 -5.55 7.90 -32.10
CA LYS A 42 -5.36 9.03 -31.19
C LYS A 42 -5.24 8.58 -29.73
N ILE A 43 -6.12 7.68 -29.28
CA ILE A 43 -6.09 7.15 -27.91
C ILE A 43 -4.78 6.37 -27.66
N LEU A 44 -4.35 5.56 -28.63
CA LEU A 44 -3.08 4.82 -28.53
C LEU A 44 -1.88 5.76 -28.42
N GLN A 45 -1.88 6.86 -29.17
CA GLN A 45 -0.83 7.87 -29.07
C GLN A 45 -0.82 8.54 -27.69
N GLU A 46 -1.98 8.92 -27.16
CA GLU A 46 -2.10 9.49 -25.81
C GLU A 46 -1.65 8.51 -24.73
N LEU A 47 -1.96 7.22 -24.87
CA LEU A 47 -1.54 6.17 -23.94
C LEU A 47 -0.03 5.99 -23.97
N ASN A 48 0.56 5.95 -25.17
CA ASN A 48 2.01 5.80 -25.34
C ASN A 48 2.79 6.98 -24.70
N LEU A 49 2.22 8.18 -24.72
CA LEU A 49 2.80 9.35 -24.04
C LEU A 49 2.70 9.27 -22.51
N LYS A 50 1.66 8.61 -21.98
CA LYS A 50 1.46 8.45 -20.52
C LYS A 50 2.27 7.30 -19.92
N ALA A 51 2.58 6.26 -20.69
CA ALA A 51 3.38 5.12 -20.25
C ALA A 51 4.72 5.52 -19.56
N PRO A 52 5.58 6.39 -20.14
CA PRO A 52 6.83 6.79 -19.49
C PRO A 52 6.60 7.61 -18.21
N ALA A 53 5.52 8.38 -18.14
CA ALA A 53 5.18 9.13 -16.93
C ALA A 53 4.84 8.18 -15.77
N VAL A 54 4.11 7.09 -16.03
CA VAL A 54 3.82 6.06 -15.03
C VAL A 54 5.10 5.40 -14.53
N THR A 55 6.00 4.99 -15.43
CA THR A 55 7.29 4.41 -15.04
C THR A 55 8.16 5.39 -14.23
N SER A 56 8.14 6.68 -14.57
CA SER A 56 8.86 7.71 -13.80
C SER A 56 8.29 7.89 -12.39
N LEU A 57 6.97 7.80 -12.24
CA LEU A 57 6.32 7.86 -10.93
C LEU A 57 6.66 6.61 -10.10
N GLU A 58 6.61 5.43 -10.71
CA GLU A 58 7.00 4.17 -10.05
C GLU A 58 8.42 4.26 -9.49
N THR A 59 9.38 4.68 -10.31
CA THR A 59 10.78 4.87 -9.87
C THR A 59 10.92 5.94 -8.78
N SER A 60 10.18 7.05 -8.89
CA SER A 60 10.16 8.10 -7.86
C SER A 60 9.53 7.63 -6.55
N THR A 61 8.61 6.66 -6.57
CA THR A 61 8.00 6.09 -5.36
C THR A 61 8.83 4.99 -4.71
N ALA A 62 9.66 4.28 -5.49
CA ALA A 62 10.55 3.24 -4.96
C ALA A 62 11.66 3.81 -4.06
N SER A 63 12.16 5.02 -4.35
CA SER A 63 13.23 5.64 -3.55
C SER A 63 12.78 6.06 -2.13
N PRO A 64 11.64 6.74 -1.88
CA PRO A 64 11.20 7.01 -0.52
C PRO A 64 10.81 5.73 0.22
N GLN A 65 10.27 4.70 -0.46
CA GLN A 65 9.95 3.42 0.18
C GLN A 65 11.20 2.75 0.75
N THR A 66 12.29 2.70 -0.01
CA THR A 66 13.56 2.15 0.46
C THR A 66 14.17 2.98 1.58
N MET A 67 14.07 4.32 1.49
CA MET A 67 14.51 5.22 2.56
C MET A 67 13.71 5.03 3.86
N MET A 68 12.38 4.88 3.77
CA MET A 68 11.52 4.60 4.92
C MET A 68 11.87 3.26 5.58
N ALA A 69 12.10 2.21 4.77
CA ALA A 69 12.51 0.91 5.29
C ALA A 69 13.84 1.02 6.06
N TRP A 70 14.82 1.72 5.49
CA TRP A 70 16.11 1.95 6.14
C TRP A 70 15.99 2.77 7.44
N GLN A 71 15.20 3.85 7.42
CA GLN A 71 14.95 4.68 8.60
C GLN A 71 14.27 3.86 9.71
N ASN A 72 13.29 3.03 9.36
CA ASN A 72 12.63 2.16 10.32
C ASN A 72 13.60 1.16 10.95
N SER A 73 14.45 0.51 10.15
CA SER A 73 15.51 -0.36 10.67
C SER A 73 16.46 0.39 11.60
N LYS A 74 16.79 1.64 11.27
CA LYS A 74 17.67 2.45 12.11
C LYS A 74 17.00 2.86 13.43
N LEU A 75 15.71 3.18 13.40
CA LEU A 75 14.94 3.46 14.61
C LEU A 75 14.91 2.24 15.54
N VAL A 76 14.67 1.04 15.01
CA VAL A 76 14.71 -0.20 15.80
C VAL A 76 16.08 -0.39 16.46
N ASP A 77 17.17 -0.26 15.69
CA ASP A 77 18.54 -0.37 16.23
C ASP A 77 18.81 0.66 17.34
N LEU A 78 18.35 1.90 17.16
CA LEU A 78 18.50 2.95 18.18
C LEU A 78 17.65 2.69 19.42
N GLU A 79 16.42 2.21 19.26
CA GLU A 79 15.57 1.82 20.39
C GLU A 79 16.17 0.66 21.18
N ASP A 80 16.63 -0.38 20.49
CA ASP A 80 17.27 -1.55 21.11
C ASP A 80 18.53 -1.13 21.87
N ARG A 81 19.38 -0.30 21.25
CA ARG A 81 20.59 0.22 21.91
C ARG A 81 20.25 1.10 23.11
N SER A 82 19.22 1.93 23.01
CA SER A 82 18.77 2.78 24.10
C SER A 82 18.14 1.98 25.25
N ARG A 83 17.46 0.88 24.94
CA ARG A 83 16.75 0.03 25.93
C ARG A 83 17.57 -1.17 26.40
N ARG A 84 18.77 -1.39 25.87
CA ARG A 84 19.63 -2.55 26.18
C ARG A 84 19.92 -2.75 27.67
N SER A 85 20.04 -1.67 28.44
CA SER A 85 20.24 -1.74 29.90
C SER A 85 18.95 -1.63 30.71
N ASN A 86 17.80 -1.65 30.05
CA ASN A 86 16.50 -1.65 30.73
C ASN A 86 16.05 -3.10 30.94
N LEU A 87 15.65 -3.41 32.17
CA LEU A 87 14.91 -4.63 32.49
C LEU A 87 13.47 -4.28 32.85
N VAL A 88 12.51 -4.96 32.23
CA VAL A 88 11.09 -4.80 32.54
C VAL A 88 10.60 -5.96 33.39
N VAL A 89 9.97 -5.66 34.52
CA VAL A 89 9.44 -6.64 35.47
C VAL A 89 7.92 -6.49 35.57
N HIS A 90 7.19 -7.57 35.29
CA HIS A 90 5.73 -7.63 35.37
C HIS A 90 5.25 -8.31 36.65
N GLY A 91 4.01 -8.03 37.05
CA GLY A 91 3.34 -8.71 38.17
C GLY A 91 3.81 -8.26 39.56
N ILE A 92 4.40 -7.07 39.68
CA ILE A 92 4.71 -6.45 40.97
C ILE A 92 3.49 -5.67 41.43
N ALA A 93 2.89 -6.08 42.55
CA ALA A 93 1.75 -5.38 43.13
C ALA A 93 2.09 -3.91 43.39
N GLU A 94 1.15 -3.04 43.05
CA GLU A 94 1.28 -1.60 43.19
C GLU A 94 0.71 -1.16 44.55
N SER A 95 1.40 -0.24 45.23
CA SER A 95 0.97 0.30 46.51
C SER A 95 0.53 1.74 46.35
N ALA A 96 -0.48 2.18 47.11
CA ALA A 96 -0.87 3.58 47.13
C ALA A 96 0.31 4.44 47.61
N CYS A 97 0.62 5.52 46.89
CA CYS A 97 1.78 6.39 47.14
C CYS A 97 3.11 5.63 47.21
N GLU A 98 3.39 4.76 46.23
CA GLU A 98 4.66 4.03 46.15
C GLU A 98 5.84 4.97 45.86
N GLU A 99 6.80 5.03 46.80
CA GLU A 99 8.08 5.72 46.61
C GLU A 99 9.09 4.87 45.85
N GLU A 100 10.03 5.53 45.14
CA GLU A 100 11.06 4.86 44.33
C GLU A 100 11.93 3.90 45.15
N GLU A 101 12.33 4.28 46.37
CA GLU A 101 13.17 3.44 47.23
C GLU A 101 12.42 2.18 47.74
N SER A 102 11.12 2.33 48.02
CA SER A 102 10.25 1.22 48.38
C SER A 102 10.09 0.23 47.22
N LEU A 103 9.88 0.75 46.01
CA LEU A 103 9.80 -0.06 44.79
C LEU A 103 11.12 -0.80 44.52
N LYS A 104 12.26 -0.10 44.65
CA LYS A 104 13.60 -0.67 44.50
C LYS A 104 13.83 -1.83 45.46
N THR A 105 13.51 -1.64 46.73
CA THR A 105 13.66 -2.66 47.78
C THR A 105 12.78 -3.88 47.50
N LYS A 106 11.52 -3.68 47.08
CA LYS A 106 10.60 -4.75 46.69
C LYS A 106 11.16 -5.57 45.52
N VAL A 107 11.65 -4.90 44.47
CA VAL A 107 12.17 -5.60 43.27
C VAL A 107 13.46 -6.36 43.60
N ILE A 108 14.40 -5.74 44.31
CA ILE A 108 15.66 -6.41 44.70
C ILE A 108 15.41 -7.60 45.61
N SER A 109 14.60 -7.43 46.66
CA SER A 109 14.40 -8.48 47.66
C SER A 109 13.52 -9.61 47.12
N ASN A 110 12.39 -9.28 46.50
CA ASN A 110 11.37 -10.27 46.12
C ASN A 110 11.63 -10.89 44.75
N VAL A 111 12.27 -10.17 43.81
CA VAL A 111 12.51 -10.67 42.45
C VAL A 111 13.96 -11.14 42.32
N PHE A 112 14.94 -10.25 42.43
CA PHE A 112 16.34 -10.61 42.17
C PHE A 112 16.87 -11.60 43.19
N LYS A 113 16.71 -11.32 44.49
CA LYS A 113 17.24 -12.19 45.55
C LYS A 113 16.40 -13.45 45.75
N LYS A 114 15.08 -13.31 45.97
CA LYS A 114 14.22 -14.45 46.34
C LYS A 114 13.86 -15.38 45.17
N LYS A 115 13.55 -14.83 43.98
CA LYS A 115 13.15 -15.66 42.83
C LYS A 115 14.31 -16.07 41.94
N LEU A 116 15.25 -15.15 41.68
CA LEU A 116 16.35 -15.39 40.76
C LEU A 116 17.67 -15.80 41.45
N GLY A 117 17.82 -15.56 42.75
CA GLY A 117 19.05 -15.87 43.49
C GLY A 117 20.23 -14.99 43.10
N VAL A 118 20.00 -13.80 42.53
CA VAL A 118 21.03 -12.89 42.03
C VAL A 118 21.18 -11.68 42.94
N GLU A 119 22.41 -11.32 43.26
CA GLU A 119 22.72 -10.06 43.94
C GLU A 119 22.82 -8.91 42.94
N CYS A 120 21.95 -7.91 43.10
CA CYS A 120 21.96 -6.69 42.30
C CYS A 120 22.80 -5.60 43.00
N LYS A 121 23.92 -5.21 42.41
CA LYS A 121 24.86 -4.24 42.99
C LYS A 121 24.39 -2.79 42.84
N SER A 122 23.84 -2.42 41.68
CA SER A 122 23.40 -1.05 41.41
C SER A 122 22.23 -1.03 40.44
N ILE A 123 21.24 -0.19 40.74
CA ILE A 123 20.18 0.22 39.82
C ILE A 123 20.26 1.74 39.76
N ALA A 124 20.42 2.29 38.56
CA ALA A 124 20.58 3.72 38.37
C ALA A 124 19.23 4.46 38.45
N ARG A 125 18.17 3.91 37.86
CA ARG A 125 16.80 4.48 37.90
C ARG A 125 15.75 3.37 37.90
N ILE A 126 14.66 3.55 38.63
CA ILE A 126 13.55 2.59 38.64
C ILE A 126 12.19 3.30 38.74
N HIS A 127 11.25 2.92 37.87
CA HIS A 127 9.89 3.50 37.93
C HIS A 127 8.87 2.58 37.25
N ARG A 128 7.58 2.89 37.47
CA ARG A 128 6.47 2.22 36.79
C ARG A 128 6.31 2.77 35.37
N LEU A 129 6.00 1.88 34.43
CA LEU A 129 5.69 2.22 33.05
C LEU A 129 4.18 2.34 32.85
N GLY A 130 3.76 3.35 32.08
CA GLY A 130 2.38 3.51 31.65
C GLY A 130 1.47 4.31 32.60
N ARG A 131 0.23 4.47 32.16
CA ARG A 131 -0.85 5.16 32.90
C ARG A 131 -1.34 4.28 34.06
N GLU A 132 -1.86 4.91 35.11
CA GLU A 132 -2.39 4.30 36.34
C GLU A 132 -3.64 3.43 36.11
N GLU A 133 -3.48 2.33 35.36
CA GLU A 133 -4.51 1.33 35.11
C GLU A 133 -3.95 -0.06 35.46
N GLY A 134 -4.42 -0.62 36.57
CA GLY A 134 -4.03 -1.95 37.01
C GLY A 134 -2.59 -2.06 37.54
N GLN A 135 -1.98 -3.24 37.42
CA GLN A 135 -0.62 -3.50 37.88
C GLN A 135 0.40 -3.10 36.81
N ARG A 136 0.95 -1.88 36.93
CA ARG A 136 1.91 -1.36 35.97
C ARG A 136 3.25 -2.11 35.99
N PRO A 137 3.87 -2.39 34.83
CA PRO A 137 5.20 -2.95 34.79
C PRO A 137 6.23 -1.99 35.39
N VAL A 138 7.31 -2.55 35.94
CA VAL A 138 8.44 -1.79 36.47
C VAL A 138 9.57 -1.82 35.45
N ILE A 139 10.15 -0.67 35.12
CA ILE A 139 11.39 -0.59 34.36
C ILE A 139 12.54 -0.23 35.29
N ALA A 140 13.61 -1.01 35.22
CA ALA A 140 14.86 -0.77 35.94
C ALA A 140 15.99 -0.55 34.94
N TYR A 141 16.69 0.58 35.07
CA TYR A 141 17.88 0.90 34.28
C TYR A 141 19.13 0.60 35.10
N PHE A 142 20.03 -0.19 34.52
CA PHE A 142 21.29 -0.64 35.11
C PHE A 142 22.48 0.17 34.63
#